data_AF-A0AAD9C0C1-F1
#
_entry.id   AF-A0AAD9C0C1-F1
#
_cell.length_a   1.000
_cell.length_b   1.000
_cell.length_c   1.000
_cell.angle_alpha   90.00
_cell.angle_beta   90.00
_cell.angle_gamma   90.00
#
_symmetry.space_group_name_H-M   'P 1'
#
loop_
_entity.id
_entity.type
_entity.pdbx_description
1 polymer ?
#
loop_
_entity_poly.entity_id
_entity_poly.type
_entity_poly.pdbx_seq_one_letter_code
_entity_poly.pdbx_strand_id
1 'polypeptide(L)'
;MKESIRKEVKGDLEKSFLTLVECFENRQLYFANRLNEAMKSKGAKEKVVTRIMVSRCEVDLMKIRSEFKKTHKRTLYQTIAEHTKGDYQKALLSLCGGDD
;
A
#
# COMPACT_ATOMS: atom_id res chain seq x y z
N MET A 1 11.81 2.70 -18.80
CA MET A 1 12.45 1.72 -17.90
C MET A 1 11.60 0.47 -17.66
N LYS A 2 10.35 0.61 -17.17
CA LYS A 2 9.47 -0.56 -16.90
C LYS A 2 9.22 -1.44 -18.12
N GLU A 3 9.03 -0.86 -19.31
CA GLU A 3 8.83 -1.63 -20.55
C GLU A 3 10.06 -2.46 -20.94
N SER A 4 11.26 -1.89 -20.79
CA SER A 4 12.51 -2.62 -21.03
C SER A 4 12.65 -3.80 -20.05
N ILE A 5 12.38 -3.59 -18.76
CA ILE A 5 12.40 -4.67 -17.76
C ILE A 5 11.45 -5.80 -18.14
N ARG A 6 10.21 -5.48 -18.55
CA ARG A 6 9.22 -6.46 -18.98
C ARG A 6 9.64 -7.22 -20.24
N LYS A 7 10.52 -6.68 -21.08
CA LYS A 7 11.03 -7.36 -22.28
C LYS A 7 12.21 -8.27 -21.94
N GLU A 8 13.16 -7.79 -21.14
CA GLU A 8 14.46 -8.44 -20.93
C GLU A 8 14.48 -9.50 -19.83
N VAL A 9 13.63 -9.40 -18.81
CA VAL A 9 13.62 -10.35 -17.67
C VAL A 9 12.21 -10.86 -17.39
N LYS A 10 12.12 -12.03 -16.74
CA LYS A 10 10.87 -12.72 -16.43
C LYS A 10 10.82 -13.22 -15.00
N GLY A 11 9.61 -13.60 -14.56
CA GLY A 11 9.39 -14.23 -13.26
C GLY A 11 9.69 -13.28 -12.11
N ASP A 12 10.35 -13.78 -11.08
CA ASP A 12 10.58 -13.00 -9.85
C ASP A 12 11.65 -11.91 -10.02
N LEU A 13 12.56 -12.05 -10.99
CA LEU A 13 13.53 -11.01 -11.31
C LEU A 13 12.85 -9.78 -11.94
N GLU A 14 11.90 -10.00 -12.86
CA GLU A 14 11.06 -8.95 -13.44
C GLU A 14 10.28 -8.20 -12.35
N LYS A 15 9.59 -8.93 -11.47
CA LYS A 15 8.83 -8.34 -10.36
C LYS A 15 9.72 -7.51 -9.43
N SER A 16 10.92 -8.01 -9.15
CA SER A 16 11.89 -7.33 -8.28
C SER A 16 12.37 -6.01 -8.89
N PHE A 17 12.75 -6.00 -10.17
CA PHE A 17 13.16 -4.77 -10.85
C PHE A 17 12.01 -3.77 -10.99
N LEU A 18 10.81 -4.22 -11.36
CA LEU A 18 9.64 -3.33 -11.43
C LEU A 18 9.35 -2.69 -10.06
N THR A 19 9.45 -3.48 -8.98
CA THR A 19 9.31 -2.97 -7.61
C THR A 19 10.37 -1.93 -7.27
N LEU A 20 11.64 -2.16 -7.62
CA LEU A 20 12.71 -1.19 -7.40
C LEU A 20 12.44 0.13 -8.13
N VAL A 21 12.04 0.05 -9.41
CA VAL A 21 11.69 1.25 -10.20
C VAL A 21 10.54 2.02 -9.57
N GLU A 22 9.45 1.35 -9.17
CA GLU A 22 8.33 2.00 -8.50
C GLU A 22 8.75 2.68 -7.19
N CYS A 23 9.60 2.04 -6.38
CA CYS A 23 10.15 2.60 -5.16
C CYS A 23 11.04 3.83 -5.39
N PHE A 24 11.75 3.90 -6.52
CA PHE A 24 12.57 5.05 -6.89
C PHE A 24 11.77 6.20 -7.51
N GLU A 25 10.75 5.89 -8.32
CA GLU A 25 9.88 6.89 -8.95
C GLU A 25 8.97 7.58 -7.95
N ASN A 26 8.21 6.81 -7.15
CA ASN A 26 7.36 7.34 -6.09
C ASN A 26 7.09 6.24 -5.05
N ARG A 27 7.92 6.23 -4.00
CA ARG A 27 7.84 5.26 -2.90
C ARG A 27 6.49 5.29 -2.18
N GLN A 28 5.90 6.47 -2.01
CA GLN A 28 4.64 6.62 -1.30
C GLN A 28 3.48 6.03 -2.11
N LEU A 29 3.46 6.29 -3.43
CA LEU A 29 2.52 5.67 -4.35
C LEU A 29 2.69 4.15 -4.44
N TYR A 30 3.93 3.64 -4.39
CA TYR A 30 4.18 2.21 -4.30
C TYR A 30 3.47 1.59 -3.09
N PHE A 31 3.68 2.13 -1.89
CA PHE A 31 3.01 1.62 -0.70
C PHE A 31 1.48 1.79 -0.75
N ALA A 32 0.99 2.90 -1.30
CA ALA A 32 -0.44 3.12 -1.49
C ALA A 32 -1.08 2.03 -2.38
N ASN A 33 -0.48 1.77 -3.54
CA ASN A 33 -0.91 0.71 -4.45
C ASN A 33 -0.85 -0.68 -3.78
N ARG A 34 0.22 -0.95 -3.02
CA ARG A 34 0.37 -2.22 -2.28
C ARG A 34 -0.68 -2.40 -1.19
N LEU A 35 -1.08 -1.34 -0.50
CA LEU A 35 -2.17 -1.36 0.47
C LEU A 35 -3.52 -1.60 -0.21
N ASN A 36 -3.79 -0.92 -1.33
CA ASN A 36 -5.02 -1.09 -2.09
C ASN A 36 -5.16 -2.53 -2.58
N GLU A 37 -4.12 -3.07 -3.23
CA GLU A 37 -4.12 -4.46 -3.72
C GLU A 37 -4.15 -5.50 -2.59
N ALA A 38 -3.65 -5.16 -1.39
CA ALA A 38 -3.76 -6.03 -0.23
C ALA A 38 -5.17 -6.07 0.36
N MET A 39 -5.99 -5.03 0.15
CA MET A 39 -7.34 -4.92 0.71
C MET A 39 -8.45 -5.13 -0.33
N LYS A 40 -8.15 -5.16 -1.63
CA LYS A 40 -9.14 -5.28 -2.72
C LYS A 40 -9.86 -6.63 -2.81
N SER A 41 -9.29 -7.72 -2.30
CA SER A 41 -9.86 -9.07 -2.37
C SER A 41 -10.86 -9.35 -1.24
N LYS A 42 -11.62 -10.45 -1.34
CA LYS A 42 -12.48 -10.94 -0.25
C LYS A 42 -11.61 -11.28 0.98
N GLY A 43 -11.49 -10.32 1.87
CA GLY A 43 -10.53 -10.33 2.99
C GLY A 43 -9.22 -9.64 2.66
N ALA A 44 -8.65 -8.99 3.68
CA ALA A 44 -7.36 -8.31 3.58
C ALA A 44 -6.20 -9.32 3.66
N LYS A 45 -5.14 -9.09 2.88
CA LYS A 45 -3.84 -9.76 3.05
C LYS A 45 -3.13 -9.17 4.27
N GLU A 46 -3.58 -9.55 5.47
CA GLU A 46 -3.21 -8.92 6.74
C GLU A 46 -1.69 -8.76 6.91
N LYS A 47 -0.90 -9.81 6.61
CA LYS A 47 0.58 -9.73 6.69
C LYS A 47 1.20 -8.58 5.89
N VAL A 48 0.62 -8.23 4.73
CA VAL A 48 1.09 -7.10 3.91
C VAL A 48 0.63 -5.79 4.53
N VAL A 49 -0.65 -5.70 4.92
CA VAL A 49 -1.23 -4.51 5.55
C VAL A 49 -0.50 -4.16 6.83
N THR A 50 -0.39 -5.11 7.79
CA THR A 50 0.30 -4.90 9.07
C THR A 50 1.74 -4.45 8.85
N ARG A 51 2.49 -5.13 7.96
CA ARG A 51 3.88 -4.77 7.70
C ARG A 51 4.03 -3.34 7.19
N ILE A 52 3.18 -2.92 6.25
CA ILE A 52 3.23 -1.55 5.71
C ILE A 52 2.78 -0.54 6.78
N MET A 53 1.65 -0.78 7.43
CA MET A 53 1.10 0.15 8.43
C MET A 53 2.09 0.38 9.59
N VAL A 54 2.69 -0.68 10.13
CA VAL A 54 3.66 -0.59 11.23
C VAL A 54 4.99 0.00 10.78
N SER A 55 5.54 -0.39 9.62
CA SER A 55 6.86 0.10 9.20
C SER A 55 6.84 1.53 8.64
N ARG A 56 5.67 2.05 8.27
CA ARG A 56 5.54 3.37 7.64
C ARG A 56 4.86 4.43 8.52
N CYS A 57 4.19 4.04 9.61
CA CYS A 57 3.39 4.96 10.44
C CYS A 57 4.16 6.21 10.88
N GLU A 58 5.42 6.05 11.28
CA GLU A 58 6.28 7.15 11.75
C GLU A 58 7.27 7.66 10.68
N VAL A 59 7.16 7.17 9.44
CA VAL A 59 8.11 7.52 8.37
C VAL A 59 7.47 8.43 7.34
N ASP A 60 6.42 7.96 6.67
CA ASP A 60 5.78 8.70 5.56
C ASP A 60 4.32 8.32 5.34
N LEU A 61 3.64 7.73 6.33
CA LEU A 61 2.26 7.28 6.19
C LEU A 61 1.30 8.40 5.78
N MET A 62 1.51 9.65 6.23
CA MET A 62 0.69 10.80 5.79
C MET A 62 0.79 11.06 4.29
N LYS A 63 1.98 10.91 3.70
CA LYS A 63 2.16 11.05 2.25
C LYS A 63 1.60 9.85 1.50
N ILE A 64 1.73 8.63 2.07
CA ILE A 64 1.10 7.42 1.53
C ILE A 64 -0.42 7.59 1.48
N ARG A 65 -1.04 8.13 2.54
CA ARG A 65 -2.48 8.43 2.59
C ARG A 65 -2.90 9.40 1.49
N SER A 66 -2.12 10.47 1.28
CA SER A 66 -2.38 11.45 0.23
C SER A 66 -2.33 10.83 -1.17
N GLU A 67 -1.29 10.03 -1.47
CA GLU A 67 -1.18 9.31 -2.76
C GLU A 67 -2.29 8.26 -2.92
N PHE A 68 -2.67 7.58 -1.84
CA PHE A 68 -3.76 6.61 -1.82
C PHE A 68 -5.08 7.29 -2.19
N LYS A 69 -5.43 8.40 -1.54
CA LYS A 69 -6.66 9.17 -1.81
C LYS A 69 -6.68 9.70 -3.25
N LYS A 70 -5.56 10.26 -3.71
CA LYS A 70 -5.40 10.80 -5.06
C LYS A 70 -5.61 9.72 -6.13
N THR A 71 -5.04 8.53 -5.92
CA THR A 71 -4.99 7.44 -6.91
C THR A 71 -6.25 6.57 -6.89
N HIS A 72 -6.71 6.17 -5.70
CA HIS A 72 -7.82 5.21 -5.54
C HIS A 72 -9.18 5.86 -5.27
N LYS A 73 -9.22 7.20 -5.16
CA LYS A 73 -10.45 8.00 -4.95
C LYS A 73 -11.24 7.65 -3.69
N ARG A 74 -10.59 6.98 -2.73
CA ARG A 74 -11.10 6.65 -1.39
C ARG A 74 -9.96 6.83 -0.41
N THR A 75 -10.26 7.10 0.86
CA THR A 75 -9.21 7.27 1.85
C THR A 75 -8.67 5.92 2.32
N LEU A 76 -7.42 5.91 2.79
CA LEU A 76 -6.84 4.70 3.39
C LEU A 76 -7.65 4.28 4.63
N TYR A 77 -8.09 5.25 5.42
CA TYR A 77 -8.90 5.04 6.62
C TYR A 77 -10.21 4.30 6.31
N GLN A 78 -10.99 4.80 5.34
CA GLN A 78 -12.24 4.15 4.90
C GLN A 78 -11.99 2.74 4.37
N THR A 79 -10.91 2.56 3.60
CA THR A 79 -10.56 1.25 3.06
C THR A 79 -10.24 0.24 4.17
N ILE A 80 -9.49 0.64 5.20
CA ILE A 80 -9.22 -0.19 6.39
C ILE A 80 -10.51 -0.52 7.13
N ALA A 81 -11.39 0.46 7.32
CA ALA A 81 -12.66 0.30 8.00
C ALA A 81 -13.61 -0.70 7.29
N GLU A 82 -13.55 -0.78 5.97
CA GLU A 82 -14.38 -1.72 5.20
C GLU A 82 -13.83 -3.15 5.17
N HIS A 83 -12.50 -3.31 5.14
CA HIS A 83 -11.87 -4.60 4.82
C HIS A 83 -11.28 -5.32 6.02
N THR A 84 -11.30 -4.72 7.21
CA THR A 84 -10.83 -5.32 8.47
C THR A 84 -11.90 -5.17 9.55
N LYS A 85 -11.84 -5.97 10.63
CA LYS A 85 -12.82 -5.92 11.73
C LYS A 85 -12.15 -6.13 13.10
N GLY A 86 -12.91 -5.89 14.16
CA GLY A 86 -12.49 -6.15 15.54
C GLY A 86 -11.32 -5.28 16.00
N ASP A 87 -10.55 -5.77 16.95
CA ASP A 87 -9.44 -4.99 17.53
C ASP A 87 -8.28 -4.80 16.53
N TYR A 88 -8.15 -5.69 15.55
CA TYR A 88 -7.21 -5.50 14.45
C TYR A 88 -7.53 -4.23 13.65
N GLN A 89 -8.80 -4.03 13.28
CA GLN A 89 -9.23 -2.79 12.63
C GLN A 89 -8.93 -1.57 13.50
N LYS A 90 -9.30 -1.60 14.78
CA LYS A 90 -9.06 -0.48 15.69
C LYS A 90 -7.58 -0.10 15.75
N ALA A 91 -6.70 -1.08 15.89
CA ALA A 91 -5.26 -0.86 15.90
C ALA A 91 -4.76 -0.24 14.58
N LEU A 92 -5.22 -0.74 13.43
CA LEU A 92 -4.84 -0.19 12.13
C LEU A 92 -5.36 1.24 11.92
N LEU A 93 -6.58 1.54 12.35
CA LEU A 93 -7.15 2.89 12.27
C LEU A 93 -6.40 3.85 13.20
N SER A 94 -6.03 3.42 14.41
CA SER A 94 -5.18 4.20 15.31
C SER A 94 -3.81 4.50 14.69
N LEU A 95 -3.18 3.53 14.02
CA LEU A 95 -1.93 3.75 13.27
C LEU A 95 -2.14 4.63 12.03
N CYS A 96 -3.28 4.50 11.35
CA CYS A 96 -3.63 5.29 10.18
C CYS A 96 -3.76 6.78 10.55
N GLY A 97 -4.27 7.08 11.75
CA GLY A 97 -4.64 8.43 12.18
C GLY A 97 -6.11 8.72 11.86
N GLY A 98 -6.47 9.99 11.66
CA GLY A 98 -7.84 10.39 11.27
C GLY A 98 -8.19 10.11 9.81
N ASP A 99 -9.44 10.36 9.43
CA ASP A 99 -9.85 10.39 8.01
C ASP A 99 -9.40 11.70 7.34
N ASP A 100 -9.07 11.64 6.04
CA ASP A 100 -8.61 12.79 5.22
C ASP A 100 -9.72 13.37 4.34
#